data_AF-A0A177N486-F1
#
_entry.id   AF-A0A177N486-F1
#
_cell.length_a   1.000
_cell.length_b   1.000
_cell.length_c   1.000
_cell.angle_alpha   90.00
_cell.angle_beta   90.00
_cell.angle_gamma   90.00
#
_symmetry.space_group_name_H-M   'P 1'
#
loop_
_entity.id
_entity.type
_entity.pdbx_description
1 polymer ?
#
loop_
_entity_poly.entity_id
_entity_poly.type
_entity_poly.pdbx_seq_one_letter_code
_entity_poly.pdbx_strand_id
1 'polypeptide(L)'
;MDDNSMNPQQFNELHASMKSWLDELGNLLIEAFHYFALFVIGASVVWSAVVAYAGMVTQGHATIGDILLLFIYLELGAMVGIYFKTNVMPVRCLIYVAITALARLVIADVQAHHEAGINMLWVSAAILMLAISTRVILKPPSDKG
;
A
#
# COMPACT_ATOMS: atom_id res chain seq x y z
N MET A 1 -66.91 10.21 0.55
CA MET A 1 -65.93 9.47 1.40
C MET A 1 -64.96 8.88 0.42
N ASP A 2 -63.97 9.69 0.05
CA ASP A 2 -62.99 9.35 -0.97
C ASP A 2 -61.98 8.38 -0.34
N ASP A 3 -62.14 7.10 -0.66
CA ASP A 3 -61.17 6.05 -0.38
C ASP A 3 -59.96 6.29 -1.30
N ASN A 4 -59.04 7.13 -0.84
CA ASN A 4 -57.81 7.45 -1.53
C ASN A 4 -56.81 6.30 -1.32
N SER A 5 -56.95 5.25 -2.12
CA SER A 5 -55.98 4.18 -2.25
C SER A 5 -54.60 4.76 -2.57
N MET A 6 -53.66 4.65 -1.63
CA MET A 6 -52.27 5.03 -1.83
C MET A 6 -51.68 4.34 -3.06
N ASN A 7 -51.21 5.15 -4.00
CA ASN A 7 -50.74 4.73 -5.32
C ASN A 7 -49.33 4.09 -5.22
N PRO A 8 -49.11 2.85 -5.72
CA PRO A 8 -47.81 2.15 -5.66
C PRO A 8 -46.64 2.89 -6.34
N GLN A 9 -46.91 3.92 -7.16
CA GLN A 9 -45.88 4.72 -7.82
C GLN A 9 -45.12 5.68 -6.88
N GLN A 10 -45.79 6.25 -5.87
CA GLN A 10 -45.16 7.17 -4.91
C GLN A 10 -44.17 6.46 -3.97
N PHE A 11 -44.43 5.19 -3.65
CA PHE A 11 -43.57 4.38 -2.78
C PHE A 11 -42.22 4.04 -3.45
N ASN A 12 -42.22 3.87 -4.78
CA ASN A 12 -41.00 3.60 -5.56
C ASN A 12 -40.12 4.83 -5.74
N GLU A 13 -40.68 6.03 -5.92
CA GLU A 13 -39.90 7.27 -6.04
C GLU A 13 -39.20 7.65 -4.72
N LEU A 14 -39.85 7.39 -3.58
CA LEU A 14 -39.29 7.66 -2.25
C LEU A 14 -38.10 6.75 -1.93
N HIS A 15 -38.18 5.46 -2.30
CA HIS A 15 -37.06 4.52 -2.19
C HIS A 15 -35.89 4.86 -3.11
N ALA A 16 -36.17 5.34 -4.33
CA ALA A 16 -35.13 5.72 -5.29
C ALA A 16 -34.30 6.92 -4.79
N SER A 17 -34.96 7.95 -4.23
CA SER A 17 -34.28 9.14 -3.69
C SER A 17 -33.53 8.86 -2.39
N MET A 18 -34.05 7.96 -1.55
CA MET A 18 -33.37 7.54 -0.32
C MET A 18 -32.13 6.70 -0.62
N LYS A 19 -32.20 5.83 -1.64
CA LYS A 19 -31.07 4.99 -2.06
C LYS A 19 -29.93 5.82 -2.66
N SER A 20 -30.22 6.82 -3.50
CA SER A 20 -29.17 7.67 -4.06
C SER A 20 -28.40 8.46 -2.99
N TRP A 21 -29.09 8.92 -1.93
CA TRP A 21 -28.46 9.60 -0.81
C TRP A 21 -27.61 8.65 0.06
N LEU A 22 -28.09 7.42 0.28
CA LEU A 22 -27.32 6.37 0.96
C LEU A 22 -26.05 5.98 0.19
N ASP A 23 -26.15 5.88 -1.13
CA ASP A 23 -25.01 5.54 -1.99
C ASP A 23 -23.96 6.68 -2.00
N GLU A 24 -24.39 7.95 -2.06
CA GLU A 24 -23.50 9.11 -1.96
C GLU A 24 -22.81 9.22 -0.58
N LEU A 25 -23.56 9.05 0.50
CA LEU A 25 -23.00 9.06 1.86
C LEU A 25 -22.06 7.88 2.10
N GLY A 26 -22.43 6.70 1.62
CA GLY A 26 -21.59 5.50 1.71
C GLY A 26 -20.26 5.71 1.01
N ASN A 27 -20.29 6.26 -0.21
CA ASN A 27 -19.07 6.56 -0.96
C ASN A 27 -18.19 7.60 -0.25
N LEU A 28 -18.80 8.67 0.28
CA LEU A 28 -18.07 9.71 1.04
C LEU A 28 -17.41 9.15 2.31
N LEU A 29 -18.13 8.32 3.07
CA LEU A 29 -17.59 7.69 4.29
C LEU A 29 -16.44 6.72 3.98
N ILE A 30 -16.58 5.91 2.94
CA ILE A 30 -15.54 4.99 2.49
C ILE A 30 -14.30 5.77 2.08
N GLU A 31 -14.47 6.83 1.31
CA GLU A 31 -13.37 7.70 0.87
C GLU A 31 -12.68 8.37 2.07
N ALA A 32 -13.45 8.95 3.01
CA ALA A 32 -12.91 9.56 4.22
C ALA A 32 -12.15 8.55 5.11
N PHE A 33 -12.71 7.36 5.31
CA PHE A 33 -12.04 6.28 6.03
C PHE A 33 -10.74 5.87 5.36
N HIS A 34 -10.74 5.82 4.02
CA HIS A 34 -9.58 5.46 3.24
C HIS A 34 -8.42 6.44 3.44
N TYR A 35 -8.68 7.76 3.33
CA TYR A 35 -7.65 8.77 3.59
C TYR A 35 -7.20 8.77 5.05
N PHE A 36 -8.11 8.54 6.00
CA PHE A 36 -7.77 8.48 7.42
C PHE A 36 -6.85 7.29 7.72
N ALA A 37 -7.17 6.10 7.21
CA ALA A 37 -6.33 4.92 7.36
C ALA A 37 -4.93 5.17 6.77
N LEU A 38 -4.87 5.79 5.59
CA LEU A 38 -3.61 6.12 4.94
C LEU A 38 -2.78 7.12 5.76
N PHE A 39 -3.43 8.12 6.35
CA PHE A 39 -2.79 9.09 7.23
C PHE A 39 -2.18 8.42 8.46
N VAL A 40 -2.91 7.51 9.10
CA VAL A 40 -2.42 6.73 10.25
C VAL A 40 -1.22 5.87 9.87
N ILE A 41 -1.26 5.19 8.72
CA ILE A 41 -0.13 4.40 8.22
C ILE A 41 1.08 5.31 7.97
N GLY A 42 0.90 6.43 7.26
CA GLY A 42 1.99 7.39 7.00
C GLY A 42 2.62 7.92 8.28
N ALA A 43 1.80 8.33 9.25
CA ALA A 43 2.27 8.79 10.57
C ALA A 43 3.04 7.69 11.31
N SER A 44 2.57 6.44 11.27
CA SER A 44 3.25 5.30 11.90
C SER A 44 4.62 5.01 11.29
N VAL A 45 4.77 5.16 9.96
CA VAL A 45 6.04 4.99 9.25
C VAL A 45 7.04 6.06 9.68
N VAL A 46 6.61 7.33 9.73
CA VAL A 46 7.46 8.44 10.18
C VAL A 46 7.87 8.25 11.63
N TRP A 47 6.93 7.92 12.51
CA TRP A 47 7.22 7.63 13.92
C TRP A 47 8.24 6.51 14.07
N SER A 48 8.05 5.39 13.36
CA SER A 48 8.96 4.24 13.40
C SER A 48 10.36 4.60 12.91
N ALA A 49 10.47 5.40 11.85
CA ALA A 49 11.75 5.89 11.33
C ALA A 49 12.50 6.74 12.35
N VAL A 50 11.80 7.64 13.04
CA VAL A 50 12.38 8.50 14.08
C VAL A 50 12.87 7.65 15.26
N VAL A 51 12.07 6.68 15.71
CA VAL A 51 12.46 5.77 16.80
C VAL A 51 13.68 4.92 16.41
N ALA A 52 13.70 4.37 15.20
CA ALA A 52 14.85 3.61 14.70
C ALA A 52 16.11 4.47 14.63
N TYR A 53 16.01 5.68 14.09
CA TYR A 53 17.13 6.63 14.03
C TYR A 53 17.63 7.01 15.42
N ALA A 54 16.73 7.30 16.36
CA ALA A 54 17.09 7.59 17.74
C ALA A 54 17.85 6.42 18.38
N GLY A 55 17.44 5.18 18.10
CA GLY A 55 18.16 3.98 18.52
C GLY A 55 19.62 3.96 18.03
N MET A 56 19.85 4.25 16.75
CA MET A 56 21.21 4.31 16.17
C MET A 56 22.06 5.40 16.83
N VAL A 57 21.47 6.57 17.08
CA VAL A 57 22.14 7.69 17.76
C VAL A 57 22.56 7.26 19.18
N THR A 58 21.69 6.55 19.91
CA THR A 58 22.03 6.06 21.26
C THR A 58 23.13 5.01 21.26
N GLN A 59 23.29 4.23 20.19
CA GLN A 59 24.35 3.24 20.04
C GLN A 59 25.70 3.86 19.60
N GLY A 60 25.72 5.11 19.15
CA GLY A 60 26.92 5.83 18.74
C GLY A 60 27.50 5.43 17.38
N HIS A 61 26.94 4.40 16.73
CA HIS A 61 27.30 3.97 15.38
C HIS A 61 26.05 3.48 14.63
N ALA A 62 26.07 3.63 13.31
CA ALA A 62 25.05 3.09 12.41
C ALA A 62 25.69 2.07 11.47
N THR A 63 25.09 0.89 11.36
CA THR A 63 25.49 -0.12 10.38
C THR A 63 24.83 0.14 9.04
N ILE A 64 25.30 -0.54 8.00
CA ILE A 64 24.67 -0.48 6.67
C ILE A 64 23.25 -1.04 6.73
N GLY A 65 23.00 -2.06 7.54
CA GLY A 65 21.65 -2.58 7.79
C GLY A 65 20.71 -1.51 8.35
N ASP A 66 21.18 -0.69 9.28
CA ASP A 66 20.39 0.38 9.89
C ASP A 66 20.05 1.49 8.90
N ILE A 67 21.02 1.87 8.05
CA ILE A 67 20.80 2.85 6.97
C ILE A 67 19.81 2.30 5.94
N LEU A 68 19.93 1.02 5.57
CA LEU A 68 19.00 0.36 4.65
C LEU A 68 17.59 0.27 5.24
N LEU A 69 17.46 0.05 6.55
CA LEU A 69 16.19 0.05 7.28
C LEU A 69 15.54 1.45 7.25
N LEU A 70 16.31 2.52 7.46
CA LEU A 70 15.84 3.90 7.30
C LEU A 70 15.33 4.17 5.89
N PHE A 71 16.03 3.67 4.88
CA PHE A 71 15.58 3.78 3.50
C PHE A 71 14.26 3.02 3.29
N ILE A 72 13.91 1.98 4.09
CA ILE A 72 12.67 1.17 3.91
C ILE A 72 11.51 2.03 4.39
N TYR A 73 11.68 2.67 5.53
CA TYR A 73 10.71 3.64 6.02
C TYR A 73 10.52 4.81 5.06
N LEU A 74 11.61 5.32 4.47
CA LEU A 74 11.51 6.42 3.50
C LEU A 74 10.77 6.00 2.22
N GLU A 75 11.03 4.80 1.70
CA GLU A 75 10.34 4.26 0.53
C GLU A 75 8.85 4.03 0.80
N LEU A 76 8.51 3.38 1.92
CA LEU A 76 7.13 3.21 2.36
C LEU A 76 6.43 4.57 2.53
N GLY A 77 7.09 5.53 3.17
CA GLY A 77 6.56 6.88 3.36
C GLY A 77 6.30 7.60 2.03
N ALA A 78 7.23 7.50 1.08
CA ALA A 78 7.07 8.08 -0.25
C ALA A 78 5.88 7.48 -1.01
N MET A 79 5.71 6.15 -0.94
CA MET A 79 4.58 5.47 -1.57
C MET A 79 3.24 5.86 -0.95
N VAL A 80 3.17 5.95 0.38
CA VAL A 80 1.99 6.45 1.11
C VAL A 80 1.69 7.90 0.71
N GLY A 81 2.71 8.75 0.57
CA GLY A 81 2.55 10.13 0.12
C GLY A 81 2.06 10.26 -1.33
N ILE A 82 2.57 9.42 -2.24
CA ILE A 82 2.08 9.36 -3.63
C ILE A 82 0.63 8.89 -3.67
N TYR A 83 0.29 7.90 -2.84
CA TYR A 83 -1.07 7.39 -2.73
C TYR A 83 -2.05 8.49 -2.31
N PHE A 84 -1.68 9.28 -1.28
CA PHE A 84 -2.48 10.41 -0.81
C PHE A 84 -2.80 11.41 -1.94
N LYS A 85 -1.90 11.55 -2.91
CA LYS A 85 -2.11 12.44 -4.07
C LYS A 85 -2.86 11.82 -5.24
N THR A 86 -2.93 10.49 -5.36
CA THR A 86 -3.38 9.82 -6.60
C THR A 86 -4.62 8.93 -6.45
N ASN A 87 -5.09 8.60 -5.24
CA ASN A 87 -6.30 7.78 -4.98
C ASN A 87 -6.34 6.38 -5.63
N VAL A 88 -5.22 5.89 -6.19
CA VAL A 88 -5.19 4.60 -6.89
C VAL A 88 -4.79 3.49 -5.93
N MET A 89 -5.68 2.52 -5.70
CA MET A 89 -5.53 1.40 -4.75
C MET A 89 -4.13 0.73 -4.78
N PRO A 90 -3.50 0.45 -3.61
CA PRO A 90 -2.04 0.29 -3.50
C PRO A 90 -1.57 -1.15 -3.69
N VAL A 91 -2.31 -1.98 -4.42
CA VAL A 91 -1.93 -3.40 -4.59
C VAL A 91 -0.56 -3.52 -5.27
N ARG A 92 -0.26 -2.64 -6.24
CA ARG A 92 1.05 -2.58 -6.91
C ARG A 92 2.15 -2.09 -5.97
N CYS A 93 1.84 -1.13 -5.10
CA CYS A 93 2.77 -0.58 -4.12
C CYS A 93 3.30 -1.68 -3.20
N LEU A 94 2.45 -2.57 -2.70
CA LEU A 94 2.86 -3.66 -1.81
C LEU A 94 3.89 -4.60 -2.44
N ILE A 95 3.75 -4.90 -3.74
CA ILE A 95 4.70 -5.79 -4.42
C ILE A 95 6.05 -5.08 -4.66
N TYR A 96 6.05 -3.78 -4.95
CA TYR A 96 7.29 -3.01 -5.05
C TYR A 96 8.02 -2.95 -3.70
N VAL A 97 7.30 -2.73 -2.59
CA VAL A 97 7.89 -2.79 -1.24
C VAL A 97 8.54 -4.15 -1.00
N ALA A 98 7.88 -5.25 -1.37
CA ALA A 98 8.44 -6.60 -1.20
C ALA A 98 9.74 -6.79 -2.01
N ILE A 99 9.76 -6.33 -3.27
CA ILE A 99 10.95 -6.40 -4.13
C ILE A 99 12.09 -5.57 -3.53
N THR A 100 11.83 -4.33 -3.14
CA THR A 100 12.88 -3.46 -2.61
C THR A 100 13.37 -3.91 -1.23
N ALA A 101 12.48 -4.44 -0.37
CA ALA A 101 12.86 -5.02 0.92
C ALA A 101 13.78 -6.24 0.73
N LEU A 102 13.45 -7.14 -0.19
CA LEU A 102 14.30 -8.30 -0.51
C LEU A 102 15.64 -7.87 -1.10
N ALA A 103 15.65 -6.91 -2.02
CA ALA A 103 16.89 -6.38 -2.60
C ALA A 103 17.82 -5.80 -1.53
N ARG A 104 17.27 -5.13 -0.51
CA ARG A 104 18.07 -4.58 0.58
C ARG A 104 18.53 -5.61 1.57
N LEU A 105 17.73 -6.65 1.83
CA LEU A 105 18.16 -7.80 2.62
C LEU A 105 19.42 -8.44 2.00
N VAL A 106 19.45 -8.58 0.67
CA VAL A 106 20.64 -9.07 -0.05
C VAL A 106 21.83 -8.14 0.13
N ILE A 107 21.66 -6.83 -0.06
CA ILE A 107 22.77 -5.87 0.07
C ILE A 107 23.31 -5.86 1.51
N ALA A 108 22.43 -5.95 2.52
CA ALA A 108 22.81 -6.01 3.93
C ALA A 108 23.60 -7.29 4.23
N ASP A 109 23.13 -8.44 3.74
CA ASP A 109 23.75 -9.76 3.97
C ASP A 109 25.15 -9.85 3.35
N VAL A 110 25.31 -9.34 2.12
CA VAL A 110 26.61 -9.26 1.40
C VAL A 110 27.64 -8.42 2.15
N GLN A 111 27.21 -7.31 2.74
CA GLN A 111 28.12 -6.43 3.46
C GLN A 111 28.47 -6.97 4.85
N ALA A 112 27.56 -7.71 5.49
CA ALA A 112 27.76 -8.29 6.81
C ALA A 112 28.63 -9.56 6.79
N HIS A 113 28.47 -10.40 5.77
CA HIS A 113 29.22 -11.65 5.60
C HIS A 113 29.99 -11.59 4.28
N HIS A 114 31.28 -11.30 4.33
CA HIS A 114 32.18 -11.28 3.15
C HIS A 114 32.35 -12.64 2.43
N GLU A 115 31.57 -13.66 2.79
CA GLU A 115 31.55 -14.99 2.21
C GLU A 115 30.23 -15.16 1.45
N ALA A 116 30.29 -15.09 0.12
CA ALA A 116 29.15 -15.24 -0.77
C ALA A 116 28.56 -16.66 -0.68
N GLY A 117 27.63 -16.86 0.25
CA GLY A 117 26.92 -18.13 0.44
C GLY A 117 25.80 -18.37 -0.57
N ILE A 118 25.42 -19.63 -0.74
CA ILE A 118 24.28 -20.10 -1.57
C ILE A 118 22.95 -19.38 -1.25
N ASN A 119 22.79 -18.85 -0.02
CA ASN A 119 21.61 -18.08 0.39
C ASN A 119 21.37 -16.85 -0.49
N MET A 120 22.43 -16.15 -0.90
CA MET A 120 22.33 -14.95 -1.74
C MET A 120 21.76 -15.27 -3.13
N LEU A 121 22.08 -16.46 -3.66
CA LEU A 121 21.57 -16.93 -4.95
C LEU A 121 20.05 -17.18 -4.89
N TRP A 122 19.57 -17.78 -3.80
CA TRP A 122 18.14 -18.01 -3.58
C TRP A 122 17.34 -16.70 -3.41
N VAL A 123 17.87 -15.73 -2.68
CA VAL A 123 17.18 -14.43 -2.53
C VAL A 123 17.16 -13.66 -3.85
N SER A 124 18.25 -13.70 -4.62
CA SER A 124 18.30 -13.10 -5.97
C SER A 124 17.30 -13.77 -6.92
N ALA A 125 17.15 -15.10 -6.85
CA ALA A 125 16.14 -15.83 -7.63
C ALA A 125 14.71 -15.48 -7.19
N ALA A 126 14.46 -15.26 -5.90
CA ALA A 126 13.16 -14.82 -5.39
C ALA A 126 12.79 -13.42 -5.90
N ILE A 127 13.75 -12.48 -5.92
CA ILE A 127 13.56 -11.14 -6.52
C ILE A 127 13.21 -11.26 -8.00
N LEU A 128 13.93 -12.11 -8.74
CA LEU A 128 13.69 -12.36 -10.16
C LEU A 128 12.28 -12.94 -10.37
N MET A 129 11.86 -13.90 -9.54
CA MET A 129 10.53 -14.50 -9.60
C MET A 129 9.41 -13.47 -9.32
N LEU A 130 9.57 -12.60 -8.32
CA LEU A 130 8.62 -11.52 -8.02
C LEU A 130 8.56 -10.47 -9.13
N ALA A 131 9.70 -10.12 -9.71
CA ALA A 131 9.77 -9.21 -10.85
C ALA A 131 9.05 -9.79 -12.09
N ILE A 132 9.16 -11.09 -12.35
CA ILE A 132 8.39 -11.74 -13.41
C ILE A 132 6.88 -11.76 -13.07
N SER A 133 6.53 -12.11 -11.83
CA SER A 133 5.13 -12.18 -11.38
C SER A 133 4.40 -10.85 -11.59
N THR A 134 5.02 -9.73 -11.20
CA THR A 134 4.44 -8.39 -11.45
C THR A 134 4.23 -8.09 -12.92
N ARG A 135 5.12 -8.55 -13.81
CA ARG A 135 4.97 -8.36 -15.25
C ARG A 135 3.85 -9.21 -15.85
N VAL A 136 3.64 -10.42 -15.34
CA VAL A 136 2.56 -11.32 -15.77
C VAL A 136 1.19 -10.78 -15.35
N ILE A 137 1.09 -10.27 -14.12
CA ILE A 137 -0.15 -9.64 -13.61
C ILE A 137 -0.51 -8.38 -14.41
N LEU A 138 0.48 -7.72 -15.05
CA LEU A 138 0.28 -6.49 -15.84
C LEU A 138 -0.18 -6.73 -17.29
N LYS A 139 -0.65 -7.92 -17.66
CA LYS A 139 -1.28 -8.13 -18.98
C LYS A 139 -2.81 -8.04 -18.87
N PRO A 140 -3.45 -6.88 -19.15
CA PRO A 140 -4.85 -6.91 -19.54
C PRO A 140 -5.00 -7.72 -20.83
N PRO A 141 -6.10 -8.46 -21.02
CA PRO A 141 -6.37 -9.13 -22.28
C PRO A 141 -6.40 -8.07 -23.38
N SER A 142 -5.39 -8.10 -24.25
CA SER A 142 -5.44 -7.43 -25.54
C SER A 142 -6.47 -8.20 -26.35
N ASP A 143 -7.71 -7.73 -26.29
CA ASP A 143 -8.71 -8.03 -27.30
C ASP A 143 -8.18 -7.48 -28.62
N LYS A 144 -7.73 -8.38 -29.48
CA LYS A 144 -7.44 -8.07 -30.87
C LYS A 144 -8.68 -8.47 -31.65
N GLY A 145 -9.46 -7.46 -32.05
CA GLY A 145 -10.42 -7.58 -33.13
C GLY A 145 -9.76 -7.96 -34.45
#